data_AF-A0A9P0P127-F1
#
_entry.id   AF-A0A9P0P127-F1
#
_cell.length_a   1.000
_cell.length_b   1.000
_cell.length_c   1.000
_cell.angle_alpha   90.00
_cell.angle_beta   90.00
_cell.angle_gamma   90.00
#
_symmetry.space_group_name_H-M   'P 1'
#
loop_
_entity.id
_entity.type
_entity.pdbx_description
1 polymer ?
#
loop_
_entity_poly.entity_id
_entity_poly.type
_entity_poly.pdbx_seq_one_letter_code
_entity_poly.pdbx_strand_id
1 'polypeptide(L)'
;MKICLRFVGDPVYQQGIGQELGVSQATVSRTVGRVVNNIVAQSNDWIKFATTNHELMEAKRIWQSMYKCSTAIGVIDCTHI
;
A
#
# COMPACT_ATOMS: atom_id res chain seq x y z
N MET A 1 11.94 0.56 -7.32
CA MET A 1 10.99 1.03 -6.30
C MET A 1 10.94 2.54 -6.16
N LYS A 2 12.09 3.26 -6.11
CA LYS A 2 12.15 4.72 -5.91
C LYS A 2 11.17 5.54 -6.76
N ILE A 3 11.04 5.25 -8.06
CA ILE A 3 10.08 5.90 -8.97
C ILE A 3 8.63 5.74 -8.50
N CYS A 4 8.22 4.52 -8.11
CA CYS A 4 6.86 4.24 -7.67
C CYS A 4 6.58 4.87 -6.29
N LEU A 5 7.55 4.82 -5.37
CA LEU A 5 7.42 5.46 -4.06
C LEU A 5 7.31 6.98 -4.19
N ARG A 6 8.10 7.60 -5.09
CA ARG A 6 8.01 9.04 -5.37
C ARG A 6 6.64 9.41 -5.94
N PHE A 7 6.11 8.60 -6.86
CA PHE A 7 4.78 8.81 -7.44
C PHE A 7 3.64 8.67 -6.42
N VAL A 8 3.73 7.74 -5.48
CA VAL A 8 2.70 7.55 -4.43
C VAL A 8 2.81 8.62 -3.33
N GLY A 9 4.02 9.00 -2.92
CA GLY A 9 4.22 9.99 -1.86
C GLY A 9 4.02 11.45 -2.29
N ASP A 10 4.03 11.71 -3.60
CA ASP A 10 3.81 13.03 -4.19
C ASP A 10 3.18 12.83 -5.58
N PRO A 11 1.83 12.79 -5.68
CA PRO A 11 1.13 12.49 -6.92
C PRO A 11 1.16 13.69 -7.88
N VAL A 12 2.37 14.03 -8.32
CA VAL A 12 2.62 14.96 -9.43
C VAL A 12 2.55 14.25 -10.77
N TYR A 13 2.45 15.03 -11.86
CA TYR A 13 2.54 14.51 -13.22
C TYR A 13 3.81 13.68 -13.40
N GLN A 14 3.68 12.50 -14.02
CA GLN A 14 4.80 11.57 -14.25
C GLN A 14 5.98 12.20 -15.01
N GLN A 15 5.73 13.27 -15.77
CA GLN A 15 6.78 14.08 -16.40
C GLN A 15 7.70 14.76 -15.37
N GLY A 16 7.16 15.32 -14.29
CA GLY A 16 7.95 15.96 -13.23
C GLY A 16 8.86 14.95 -12.52
N ILE A 17 8.34 13.75 -12.24
CA ILE A 17 9.14 12.65 -11.67
C ILE A 17 10.22 12.19 -12.64
N GLY A 18 9.89 12.11 -13.93
CA GLY A 18 10.87 11.78 -14.97
C GLY A 18 12.02 12.79 -15.01
N GLN A 19 11.69 14.09 -14.96
CA GLN A 19 12.67 15.17 -14.91
C GLN A 19 13.53 15.12 -13.64
N GLU A 20 12.91 14.97 -12.46
CA GLU A 20 13.61 14.89 -11.17
C GLU A 20 14.59 13.70 -11.12
N LEU A 21 14.20 12.56 -11.69
CA LEU A 21 14.97 11.32 -11.61
C LEU A 21 15.83 11.05 -12.85
N GLY A 22 15.85 11.95 -13.83
CA GLY A 22 16.65 11.82 -15.06
C GLY A 22 16.22 10.66 -15.96
N VAL A 23 14.92 10.33 -15.99
CA VAL A 23 14.36 9.24 -16.81
C VAL A 23 13.18 9.72 -17.66
N SER A 24 12.89 9.01 -18.75
CA SER A 24 11.71 9.33 -19.55
C SER A 24 10.41 9.06 -18.79
N GLN A 25 9.37 9.84 -19.07
CA GLN A 25 8.04 9.61 -18.50
C GLN A 25 7.52 8.20 -18.81
N ALA A 26 7.85 7.63 -19.97
CA ALA A 26 7.50 6.25 -20.31
C ALA A 26 8.14 5.22 -19.35
N THR A 27 9.38 5.47 -18.90
CA THR A 27 10.04 4.63 -17.88
C THR A 27 9.36 4.78 -16.52
N VAL A 28 8.89 5.98 -16.18
CA VAL A 28 8.09 6.21 -14.96
C VAL A 28 6.81 5.38 -15.02
N SER A 29 6.02 5.52 -16.09
CA SER A 29 4.76 4.81 -16.29
C SER A 29 4.92 3.29 -16.20
N ARG A 30 5.88 2.71 -16.94
CA ARG A 30 6.15 1.27 -16.89
C ARG A 30 6.58 0.80 -15.50
N THR A 31 7.40 1.58 -14.80
CA THR A 31 7.88 1.21 -13.47
C THR A 31 6.75 1.23 -12.44
N VAL A 32 5.91 2.26 -12.47
CA VAL A 32 4.73 2.37 -11.60
C VAL A 32 3.79 1.20 -11.88
N GLY A 33 3.41 0.98 -13.14
CA GLY A 33 2.52 -0.12 -13.53
C GLY A 33 3.06 -1.49 -13.08
N ARG A 34 4.35 -1.75 -13.27
CA ARG A 34 4.97 -3.01 -12.83
C ARG A 34 4.89 -3.21 -11.31
N VAL A 35 5.19 -2.16 -10.52
CA VAL A 35 5.15 -2.25 -9.06
C VAL A 35 3.71 -2.43 -8.56
N VAL A 36 2.77 -1.64 -9.09
CA VAL A 36 1.35 -1.75 -8.73
C VAL A 36 0.80 -3.14 -9.04
N ASN A 37 1.08 -3.68 -10.23
CA ASN A 37 0.62 -5.01 -10.62
C ASN A 37 1.18 -6.10 -9.69
N ASN A 38 2.45 -5.99 -9.27
CA ASN A 38 3.02 -6.94 -8.32
C ASN A 38 2.39 -6.84 -6.92
N ILE A 39 2.07 -5.63 -6.46
CA ILE A 39 1.34 -5.42 -5.19
C ILE A 39 -0.06 -6.02 -5.28
N VAL A 40 -0.79 -5.75 -6.37
CA VAL A 40 -2.13 -6.30 -6.60
C VAL A 40 -2.09 -7.82 -6.68
N ALA A 41 -1.07 -8.41 -7.30
CA ALA A 41 -0.92 -9.86 -7.35
C ALA A 41 -0.73 -10.50 -5.96
N GLN A 42 -0.18 -9.77 -5.00
CA GLN A 42 0.01 -10.21 -3.62
C GLN A 42 -1.13 -9.79 -2.68
N SER A 43 -2.05 -8.93 -3.13
CA SER A 43 -3.07 -8.33 -2.25
C SER A 43 -3.99 -9.38 -1.65
N ASN A 44 -4.36 -10.40 -2.42
CA ASN A 44 -5.22 -11.49 -1.94
C ASN A 44 -4.52 -12.36 -0.88
N ASP A 45 -3.19 -12.38 -0.84
CA ASP A 45 -2.43 -13.15 0.15
C ASP A 45 -2.28 -12.38 1.46
N TRP A 46 -2.13 -11.05 1.39
CA TRP A 46 -1.90 -10.20 2.57
C TRP A 46 -3.17 -9.59 3.14
N ILE A 47 -4.17 -9.31 2.30
CA ILE A 47 -5.44 -8.70 2.70
C ILE A 47 -6.48 -9.81 2.76
N LYS A 48 -6.62 -10.42 3.94
CA LYS A 48 -7.68 -11.39 4.24
C LYS A 48 -8.79 -10.67 5.00
N PHE A 49 -9.97 -10.58 4.40
CA PHE A 49 -11.16 -10.15 5.12
C PHE A 49 -11.73 -11.32 5.90
N ALA A 50 -11.95 -11.13 7.21
CA ALA A 50 -12.65 -12.11 8.03
C ALA A 50 -14.06 -12.30 7.47
N THR A 51 -14.42 -13.55 7.18
CA THR A 51 -15.75 -13.95 6.70
C THR A 51 -16.60 -14.55 7.82
N THR A 52 -15.97 -14.88 8.95
CA THR A 52 -16.64 -15.41 10.14
C THR A 52 -16.35 -14.59 11.40
N ASN A 53 -17.26 -14.68 12.38
CA ASN A 53 -17.05 -14.06 13.69
C ASN A 53 -15.81 -14.60 14.40
N HIS A 54 -15.47 -15.88 14.20
CA HIS A 54 -14.27 -16.48 14.77
C HIS A 54 -12.99 -15.86 14.20
N GLU A 55 -12.89 -15.75 12.87
CA GLU A 55 -11.77 -15.08 12.20
C GLU A 55 -11.63 -13.62 12.64
N LEU A 56 -12.75 -12.92 12.81
CA LEU A 56 -12.76 -11.54 13.27
C LEU A 56 -12.23 -11.42 14.71
N MET A 57 -12.65 -12.31 15.62
CA MET A 57 -12.17 -12.32 17.00
C MET A 57 -10.67 -12.63 17.09
N GLU A 58 -10.20 -13.60 16.30
CA GLU A 58 -8.78 -13.97 16.29
C GLU A 58 -7.90 -12.83 15.73
N ALA A 59 -8.33 -12.17 14.66
CA ALA A 59 -7.63 -11.01 14.12
C ALA A 59 -7.53 -9.88 15.15
N LYS A 60 -8.60 -9.60 15.90
CA LYS A 60 -8.59 -8.61 17.00
C LYS A 60 -7.62 -9.00 18.11
N ARG A 61 -7.60 -10.27 18.50
CA ARG A 61 -6.70 -10.79 19.54
C ARG A 61 -5.24 -10.62 19.13
N ILE A 62 -4.90 -11.00 17.89
CA ILE A 62 -3.56 -10.84 17.33
C ILE A 62 -3.14 -9.36 17.31
N TRP A 63 -4.01 -8.48 16.80
CA TRP A 63 -3.76 -7.04 16.77
C TRP A 63 -3.49 -6.45 18.17
N GLN A 64 -4.36 -6.74 19.13
CA GLN A 64 -4.22 -6.28 20.52
C GLN A 64 -2.89 -6.75 21.13
N SER A 65 -2.50 -8.00 20.86
CA SER A 65 -1.25 -8.58 21.39
C SER A 65 0.00 -7.89 20.84
N MET A 66 -0.01 -7.50 19.56
CA MET A 66 1.15 -6.89 18.91
C MET A 66 1.27 -5.40 19.18
N TYR A 67 0.15 -4.68 19.26
CA TYR A 67 0.16 -3.21 19.22
C TYR A 67 -0.37 -2.52 20.48
N LYS A 68 -0.76 -3.28 21.53
CA LYS A 68 -1.40 -2.74 22.76
C LYS A 68 -2.57 -1.78 22.49
N CYS A 69 -3.15 -1.85 21.29
CA CYS A 69 -4.26 -1.03 20.86
C CYS A 69 -5.54 -1.86 21.03
N SER A 70 -6.43 -1.40 21.89
CA SER A 70 -7.59 -2.18 22.35
C SER A 70 -8.58 -2.50 21.23
N THR A 71 -8.73 -1.64 20.22
CA THR A 71 -9.67 -1.88 19.12
C THR A 71 -9.33 -0.99 17.91
N ALA A 72 -8.66 -1.56 16.91
CA ALA A 72 -8.73 -1.04 15.55
C ALA A 72 -9.44 -2.09 14.69
N ILE A 73 -10.63 -1.76 14.22
CA ILE A 73 -11.42 -2.59 13.30
C ILE A 73 -11.75 -1.70 12.11
N GLY A 74 -10.70 -1.28 11.42
CA GLY A 74 -10.78 -0.35 10.31
C GLY A 74 -9.41 -0.24 9.67
N VAL A 75 -9.37 0.02 8.37
CA VAL A 75 -8.16 0.43 7.68
C VAL A 75 -7.56 1.64 8.38
N ILE A 76 -6.26 1.60 8.69
CA ILE A 76 -5.54 2.82 9.05
C ILE A 76 -5.46 3.63 7.76
N ASP A 77 -6.23 4.71 7.71
CA ASP A 77 -6.08 5.71 6.67
C ASP A 77 -4.74 6.43 6.87
N CYS A 78 -3.70 5.92 6.21
CA CYS A 78 -2.36 6.50 6.24
C CYS A 78 -2.22 7.76 5.38
N THR A 79 -3.32 8.36 4.90
CA THR A 79 -3.24 9.57 4.04
C THR A 79 -2.84 10.84 4.80
N HIS A 80 -2.81 10.82 6.13
CA HIS A 80 -2.46 11.99 6.96
C HIS A 80 -1.49 11.65 8.10
N ILE A 81 -0.24 11.28 7.78
CA ILE A 81 0.87 11.36 8.75
C ILE A 81 1.57 12.71 8.58
#